data_AF-A0A643F7M9-F1
#
_entry.id   AF-A0A643F7M9-F1
#
_cell.length_a   1.000
_cell.length_b   1.000
_cell.length_c   1.000
_cell.angle_alpha   90.00
_cell.angle_beta   90.00
_cell.angle_gamma   90.00
#
_symmetry.space_group_name_H-M   'P 1'
#
loop_
_entity.id
_entity.type
_entity.pdbx_description
1 polymer ?
#
loop_
_entity_poly.entity_id
_entity_poly.type
_entity_poly.pdbx_seq_one_letter_code
_entity_poly.pdbx_strand_id
1 'polypeptide(L)'
;MSDYQAQRVVLLTQHGKEAVVGPELATVLGCQVERVGGFDTDQLGTFTRERPRPGTQLEAARRKARIGMTLAACPVGLGSEGSFGPDPFSGMFSWNTELLVLLDDRLGLEVVGMAQGAGHAGHLQTADWDQARRFAERQGFPAQGLVLRPQDQDDPRILKDLPDWASLEAGFARCRALAADGQVFLENDLRACANPQRMARIGQAARDLAQRLLSRCPACQAPGYWITQREGTLPCRRCGGPSSLWQSERWRCVRCSHAELRSRADRRWAEPQHCERCNP
;
A
#
# COMPACT_ATOMS: atom_id res chain seq x y z
N MET A 1 11.66 20.35 16.98
CA MET A 1 12.12 18.94 17.00
C MET A 1 10.90 18.03 16.91
N SER A 2 11.05 16.86 16.28
CA SER A 2 9.99 15.85 16.13
C SER A 2 9.71 15.15 17.46
N ASP A 3 8.46 14.77 17.73
CA ASP A 3 8.06 13.98 18.93
C ASP A 3 8.63 12.55 18.90
N TYR A 4 9.20 12.15 17.76
CA TYR A 4 9.78 10.82 17.52
C TYR A 4 11.31 10.83 17.45
N GLN A 5 11.96 11.97 17.73
CA GLN A 5 13.42 12.03 17.73
C GLN A 5 14.01 11.02 18.72
N ALA A 6 14.93 10.18 18.24
CA ALA A 6 15.55 9.08 18.98
C ALA A 6 14.57 8.08 19.62
N GLN A 7 13.30 8.06 19.17
CA GLN A 7 12.32 7.09 19.64
C GLN A 7 12.45 5.79 18.87
N ARG A 8 12.33 4.69 19.60
CA ARG A 8 12.16 3.35 19.03
C ARG A 8 10.72 3.19 18.54
N VAL A 9 10.56 2.77 17.29
CA VAL A 9 9.26 2.52 16.65
C VAL A 9 9.29 1.12 16.06
N VAL A 10 8.35 0.26 16.45
CA VAL A 10 8.39 -1.15 16.03
C VAL A 10 7.50 -1.43 14.83
N LEU A 11 8.00 -2.16 13.85
CA LEU A 11 7.26 -2.58 12.66
C LEU A 11 7.14 -4.11 12.63
N LEU A 12 5.94 -4.63 12.85
CA LEU A 12 5.67 -6.05 12.66
C LEU A 12 5.51 -6.35 11.17
N THR A 13 6.47 -7.08 10.61
CA THR A 13 6.45 -7.50 9.21
C THR A 13 7.26 -8.77 9.02
N GLN A 14 6.79 -9.67 8.15
CA GLN A 14 7.53 -10.89 7.85
C GLN A 14 8.84 -10.59 7.08
N HIS A 15 8.79 -9.83 5.97
CA HIS A 15 9.98 -9.64 5.12
C HIS A 15 10.09 -8.23 4.50
N GLY A 16 11.21 -7.56 4.75
CA GLY A 16 11.83 -6.53 3.89
C GLY A 16 11.21 -5.13 3.86
N LYS A 17 10.01 -4.93 4.42
CA LYS A 17 9.34 -3.63 4.39
C LYS A 17 10.07 -2.54 5.18
N GLU A 18 10.78 -2.93 6.24
CA GLU A 18 11.63 -2.04 7.04
C GLU A 18 12.68 -1.32 6.18
N ALA A 19 13.12 -1.93 5.08
CA ALA A 19 14.12 -1.34 4.17
C ALA A 19 13.61 -0.08 3.45
N VAL A 20 12.30 0.06 3.26
CA VAL A 20 11.69 1.24 2.63
C VAL A 20 10.89 2.11 3.61
N VAL A 21 10.50 1.58 4.77
CA VAL A 21 9.81 2.36 5.81
C VAL A 21 10.81 3.06 6.73
N GLY A 22 11.85 2.34 7.14
CA GLY A 22 12.84 2.81 8.12
C GLY A 22 13.54 4.10 7.69
N PRO A 23 14.18 4.15 6.50
CA PRO A 23 14.87 5.34 6.04
C PRO A 23 13.96 6.57 5.96
N GLU A 24 12.74 6.41 5.43
CA GLU A 24 11.81 7.52 5.24
C GLU A 24 11.38 8.17 6.56
N LEU A 25 11.11 7.34 7.58
CA LEU A 25 10.74 7.85 8.90
C LEU A 25 11.97 8.35 9.68
N ALA A 26 13.13 7.70 9.56
CA ALA A 26 14.35 8.12 10.24
C ALA A 26 14.84 9.48 9.75
N THR A 27 14.87 9.71 8.43
CA THR A 27 15.32 10.97 7.83
C THR A 27 14.44 12.16 8.24
N VAL A 28 13.12 11.97 8.31
CA VAL A 28 12.19 13.07 8.55
C VAL A 28 11.88 13.27 10.03
N LEU A 29 11.74 12.19 10.80
CA LEU A 29 11.28 12.23 12.19
C LEU A 29 12.40 11.97 13.21
N GLY A 30 13.56 11.48 12.77
CA GLY A 30 14.69 11.13 13.64
C GLY A 30 14.47 9.87 14.49
N CYS A 31 13.49 9.04 14.15
CA CYS A 31 13.17 7.80 14.87
C CYS A 31 13.99 6.60 14.39
N GLN A 32 13.99 5.53 15.16
CA GLN A 32 14.60 4.25 14.82
C GLN A 32 13.51 3.21 14.60
N VAL A 33 13.32 2.78 13.34
CA VAL A 33 12.37 1.73 13.00
C VAL A 33 13.02 0.36 13.20
N GLU A 34 12.47 -0.43 14.12
CA GLU A 34 12.93 -1.78 14.42
C GLU A 34 11.94 -2.81 13.87
N ARG A 35 12.44 -3.78 13.11
CA ARG A 35 11.63 -4.91 12.66
C ARG A 35 11.36 -5.86 13.82
N VAL A 36 10.10 -6.15 14.07
CA VAL A 36 9.68 -7.19 15.02
C VAL A 36 9.24 -8.42 14.24
N GLY A 37 9.83 -9.57 14.58
CA GLY A 37 9.44 -10.90 14.09
C GLY A 37 8.64 -11.69 15.13
N GLY A 38 8.58 -13.01 14.98
CA GLY A 38 7.99 -13.90 15.99
C GLY A 38 6.46 -14.00 15.97
N PHE A 39 5.80 -13.37 15.00
CA PHE A 39 4.38 -13.59 14.72
C PHE A 39 4.17 -13.80 13.23
N ASP A 40 3.46 -14.87 12.88
CA ASP A 40 3.09 -15.14 11.49
C ASP A 40 1.94 -14.21 11.07
N THR A 41 2.28 -13.17 10.31
CA THR A 41 1.32 -12.19 9.84
C THR A 41 0.34 -12.73 8.81
N ASP A 42 0.57 -13.91 8.24
CA ASP A 42 -0.33 -14.57 7.29
C ASP A 42 -1.62 -15.04 7.99
N GLN A 43 -1.60 -15.16 9.32
CA GLN A 43 -2.80 -15.32 10.14
C GLN A 43 -3.76 -14.12 10.05
N LEU A 44 -3.29 -12.98 9.53
CA LEU A 44 -4.08 -11.77 9.28
C LEU A 44 -4.49 -11.63 7.81
N GLY A 45 -4.28 -12.67 7.01
CA GLY A 45 -4.61 -12.73 5.59
C GLY A 45 -3.37 -12.73 4.68
N THR A 46 -3.51 -13.34 3.51
CA THR A 46 -2.43 -13.51 2.52
C THR A 46 -2.78 -12.90 1.17
N PHE A 47 -1.80 -12.32 0.47
CA PHE A 47 -1.98 -11.84 -0.91
C PHE A 47 -2.19 -12.96 -1.92
N THR A 48 -1.81 -14.18 -1.56
CA THR A 48 -1.89 -15.39 -2.39
C THR A 48 -3.20 -16.17 -2.21
N ARG A 49 -4.22 -15.53 -1.63
CA ARG A 49 -5.60 -16.05 -1.50
C ARG A 49 -5.75 -17.34 -0.66
N GLU A 50 -4.72 -17.77 0.07
CA GLU A 50 -4.80 -18.94 0.97
C GLU A 50 -5.62 -18.65 2.25
N ARG A 51 -5.50 -17.42 2.77
CA ARG A 51 -6.25 -16.97 3.94
C ARG A 51 -6.88 -15.60 3.68
N PRO A 52 -8.22 -15.45 3.81
CA PRO A 52 -8.85 -14.15 3.68
C PRO A 52 -8.44 -13.23 4.85
N ARG A 53 -8.33 -11.94 4.56
CA ARG A 53 -8.08 -10.92 5.58
C ARG A 53 -9.35 -10.68 6.41
N PRO A 54 -9.27 -10.68 7.76
CA PRO A 54 -10.38 -10.25 8.59
C PRO A 54 -10.49 -8.72 8.62
N GLY A 55 -11.69 -8.21 8.39
CA GLY A 55 -11.97 -6.77 8.43
C GLY A 55 -11.31 -5.98 7.30
N THR A 56 -11.18 -4.68 7.53
CA THR A 56 -10.63 -3.70 6.59
C THR A 56 -9.10 -3.73 6.55
N GLN A 57 -8.52 -3.15 5.49
CA GLN A 57 -7.07 -2.92 5.38
C GLN A 57 -6.51 -2.18 6.60
N LEU A 58 -7.23 -1.16 7.07
CA LEU A 58 -6.84 -0.35 8.22
C LEU A 58 -6.86 -1.16 9.52
N GLU A 59 -7.89 -1.96 9.76
CA GLU A 59 -7.99 -2.81 10.96
C GLU A 59 -6.87 -3.85 11.01
N ALA A 60 -6.54 -4.47 9.88
CA ALA A 60 -5.42 -5.41 9.78
C ALA A 60 -4.08 -4.72 10.07
N ALA A 61 -3.84 -3.54 9.51
CA ALA A 61 -2.65 -2.75 9.80
C ALA A 61 -2.58 -2.35 11.28
N ARG A 62 -3.68 -1.86 11.87
CA ARG A 62 -3.77 -1.52 13.30
C ARG A 62 -3.46 -2.74 14.17
N ARG A 63 -4.00 -3.92 13.84
CA ARG A 63 -3.72 -5.16 14.57
C ARG A 63 -2.24 -5.54 14.48
N LYS A 64 -1.60 -5.40 13.31
CA LYS A 64 -0.15 -5.62 13.16
C LYS A 64 0.66 -4.69 14.06
N ALA A 65 0.34 -3.39 14.07
CA ALA A 65 1.00 -2.42 14.95
C ALA A 65 0.86 -2.83 16.42
N ARG A 66 -0.35 -3.15 16.88
CA ARG A 66 -0.63 -3.56 18.28
C ARG A 66 0.10 -4.85 18.68
N ILE A 67 0.15 -5.85 17.82
CA ILE A 67 0.90 -7.09 18.09
C ILE A 67 2.39 -6.78 18.19
N GLY A 68 2.95 -6.00 17.25
CA GLY A 68 4.35 -5.59 17.28
C GLY A 68 4.72 -4.84 18.57
N MET A 69 3.88 -3.88 18.99
CA MET A 69 4.03 -3.15 20.26
C MET A 69 4.07 -4.08 21.46
N THR A 70 3.17 -5.07 21.48
CA THR A 70 3.08 -6.06 22.58
C THR A 70 4.32 -6.94 22.64
N LEU A 71 4.72 -7.53 21.51
CA LEU A 71 5.89 -8.42 21.44
C LEU A 71 7.19 -7.74 21.83
N ALA A 72 7.33 -6.46 21.50
CA ALA A 72 8.55 -5.69 21.71
C ALA A 72 8.53 -4.80 22.95
N ALA A 73 7.44 -4.85 23.74
CA ALA A 73 7.17 -3.95 24.87
C ALA A 73 7.45 -2.47 24.51
N CYS A 74 6.96 -2.02 23.35
CA CYS A 74 7.22 -0.70 22.79
C CYS A 74 5.92 0.11 22.69
N PRO A 75 5.88 1.37 23.15
CA PRO A 75 4.65 2.17 23.16
C PRO A 75 4.33 2.82 21.80
N VAL A 76 5.20 2.67 20.79
CA VAL A 76 4.99 3.19 19.44
C VAL A 76 5.15 2.09 18.41
N GLY A 77 4.09 1.82 17.64
CA GLY A 77 4.05 0.74 16.67
C GLY A 77 3.60 1.15 15.29
N LEU A 78 4.14 0.47 14.28
CA LEU A 78 3.79 0.59 12.88
C LEU A 78 3.13 -0.69 12.37
N GLY A 79 2.12 -0.51 11.55
CA GLY A 79 1.45 -1.58 10.82
C GLY A 79 1.34 -1.23 9.35
N SER A 80 1.78 -2.12 8.47
CA SER A 80 1.68 -1.96 7.01
C SER A 80 0.71 -2.97 6.43
N GLU A 81 -0.25 -2.49 5.63
CA GLU A 81 -1.13 -3.35 4.86
C GLU A 81 -1.37 -2.81 3.44
N GLY A 82 -1.55 -3.71 2.49
CA GLY A 82 -1.82 -3.39 1.09
C GLY A 82 -3.17 -3.95 0.61
N SER A 83 -3.63 -3.47 -0.53
CA SER A 83 -4.70 -4.11 -1.29
C SER A 83 -4.54 -3.83 -2.77
N PHE A 84 -5.04 -4.76 -3.58
CA PHE A 84 -5.27 -4.54 -5.00
C PHE A 84 -6.78 -4.53 -5.25
N GLY A 85 -7.24 -3.60 -6.08
CA GLY A 85 -8.64 -3.47 -6.48
C GLY A 85 -8.75 -2.82 -7.86
N PRO A 86 -9.97 -2.61 -8.37
CA PRO A 86 -10.18 -1.86 -9.61
C PRO A 86 -9.74 -0.39 -9.42
N ASP A 87 -9.20 0.21 -10.48
CA ASP A 87 -8.84 1.62 -10.45
C ASP A 87 -10.07 2.51 -10.23
N PRO A 88 -9.93 3.61 -9.47
CA PRO A 88 -11.08 4.42 -9.07
C PRO A 88 -11.66 5.29 -10.19
N PHE A 89 -11.07 5.29 -11.39
CA PHE A 89 -11.48 6.16 -12.49
C PHE A 89 -12.24 5.37 -13.56
N SER A 90 -11.63 4.32 -14.11
CA SER A 90 -12.21 3.48 -15.16
C SER A 90 -12.73 2.13 -14.65
N GLY A 91 -12.23 1.66 -13.50
CA GLY A 91 -12.50 0.33 -12.99
C GLY A 91 -11.88 -0.82 -13.80
N MET A 92 -11.06 -0.51 -14.81
CA MET A 92 -10.53 -1.48 -15.77
C MET A 92 -9.14 -1.99 -15.40
N PHE A 93 -8.36 -1.24 -14.63
CA PHE A 93 -6.98 -1.58 -14.31
C PHE A 93 -6.83 -1.98 -12.85
N SER A 94 -5.83 -2.81 -12.59
CA SER A 94 -5.43 -3.12 -11.22
C SER A 94 -4.83 -1.87 -10.56
N TRP A 95 -5.26 -1.61 -9.32
CA TRP A 95 -4.87 -0.46 -8.52
C TRP A 95 -4.35 -0.93 -7.17
N ASN A 96 -3.12 -0.54 -6.86
CA ASN A 96 -2.46 -0.88 -5.60
C ASN A 96 -2.62 0.27 -4.61
N THR A 97 -3.14 -0.02 -3.43
CA THR A 97 -3.25 0.90 -2.31
C THR A 97 -2.45 0.35 -1.14
N GLU A 98 -1.43 1.08 -0.71
CA GLU A 98 -0.62 0.77 0.47
C GLU A 98 -0.91 1.76 1.59
N LEU A 99 -1.03 1.23 2.81
CA LEU A 99 -1.36 1.97 4.01
C LEU A 99 -0.36 1.62 5.11
N LEU A 100 0.06 2.65 5.85
CA LEU A 100 0.93 2.55 7.02
C LEU A 100 0.27 3.27 8.19
N VAL A 101 -0.01 2.53 9.27
CA VAL A 101 -0.57 3.08 10.53
C VAL A 101 0.55 3.22 11.53
N LEU A 102 0.67 4.39 12.16
CA LEU A 102 1.42 4.57 13.40
C LEU A 102 0.46 4.71 14.57
N LEU A 103 0.71 3.95 15.62
CA LEU A 103 0.05 4.05 16.91
C LEU A 103 1.07 4.55 17.94
N ASP A 104 0.69 5.54 18.75
CA ASP A 104 1.51 6.04 19.84
C ASP A 104 0.67 6.12 21.13
N ASP A 105 0.93 5.20 22.07
CA ASP A 105 0.20 5.15 23.34
C ASP A 105 0.62 6.26 24.31
N ARG A 106 1.80 6.85 24.13
CA ARG A 106 2.27 7.98 24.97
C ARG A 106 1.47 9.24 24.66
N LEU A 107 1.10 9.40 23.39
CA LEU A 107 0.35 10.57 22.90
C LEU A 107 -1.15 10.29 22.71
N GLY A 108 -1.56 9.01 22.73
CA GLY A 108 -2.92 8.57 22.45
C GLY A 108 -3.32 8.80 20.99
N LEU A 109 -2.42 8.51 20.04
CA LEU A 109 -2.58 8.88 18.63
C LEU A 109 -2.63 7.66 17.71
N GLU A 110 -3.44 7.80 16.65
CA GLU A 110 -3.40 6.97 15.45
C GLU A 110 -3.23 7.89 14.24
N VAL A 111 -2.16 7.70 13.48
CA VAL A 111 -1.89 8.46 12.24
C VAL A 111 -1.67 7.49 11.10
N VAL A 112 -2.36 7.73 10.00
CA VAL A 112 -2.36 6.85 8.82
C VAL A 112 -1.71 7.59 7.66
N GLY A 113 -0.67 7.01 7.08
CA GLY A 113 -0.13 7.40 5.78
C GLY A 113 -0.58 6.43 4.69
N MET A 114 -0.72 6.92 3.47
CA MET A 114 -1.23 6.14 2.34
C MET A 114 -0.56 6.54 1.03
N ALA A 115 -0.34 5.56 0.15
CA ALA A 115 0.02 5.78 -1.24
C ALA A 115 -0.73 4.81 -2.14
N GLN A 116 -1.13 5.28 -3.31
CA GLN A 116 -1.94 4.51 -4.24
C GLN A 116 -1.57 4.79 -5.70
N GLY A 117 -1.85 3.86 -6.60
CA GLY A 117 -1.56 4.02 -8.02
C GLY A 117 -1.71 2.71 -8.80
N ALA A 118 -1.42 2.76 -10.10
CA ALA A 118 -1.49 1.59 -10.97
C ALA A 118 -0.69 0.41 -10.39
N GLY A 119 -1.34 -0.74 -10.29
CA GLY A 119 -0.74 -2.00 -9.85
C GLY A 119 -0.64 -2.96 -11.02
N HIS A 120 0.45 -3.72 -11.10
CA HIS A 120 0.63 -4.73 -12.14
C HIS A 120 0.25 -6.12 -11.61
N ALA A 121 -0.92 -6.62 -12.01
CA ALA A 121 -1.46 -7.92 -11.62
C ALA A 121 -1.79 -8.76 -12.88
N GLY A 122 -0.75 -9.10 -13.64
CA GLY A 122 -0.88 -9.93 -14.83
C GLY A 122 -1.05 -11.42 -14.47
N HIS A 123 -1.72 -12.16 -15.35
CA HIS A 123 -1.81 -13.61 -15.28
C HIS A 123 -1.80 -14.25 -16.67
N LEU A 124 -1.53 -15.55 -16.71
CA LEU A 124 -1.57 -16.39 -17.90
C LEU A 124 -1.96 -17.82 -17.52
N GLN A 125 -2.85 -18.45 -18.28
CA GLN A 125 -3.10 -19.89 -18.22
C GLN A 125 -2.56 -20.54 -19.49
N THR A 126 -1.65 -21.49 -19.35
CA THR A 126 -1.05 -22.18 -20.51
C THR A 126 -0.44 -23.53 -20.13
N ALA A 127 -0.38 -24.45 -21.10
CA ALA A 127 0.40 -25.69 -21.03
C ALA A 127 1.78 -25.57 -21.70
N ASP A 128 2.03 -24.45 -22.38
CA ASP A 128 3.19 -24.19 -23.22
C ASP A 128 4.24 -23.35 -22.47
N TRP A 129 5.44 -23.93 -22.33
CA TRP A 129 6.56 -23.29 -21.65
C TRP A 129 7.04 -22.03 -22.38
N ASP A 130 7.05 -21.99 -23.72
CA ASP A 130 7.52 -20.82 -24.45
C ASP A 130 6.57 -19.62 -24.24
N GLN A 131 5.27 -19.87 -24.10
CA GLN A 131 4.29 -18.85 -23.74
C GLN A 131 4.48 -18.36 -22.30
N ALA A 132 4.70 -19.28 -21.36
CA ALA A 132 4.99 -18.96 -19.96
C ALA A 132 6.27 -18.12 -19.81
N ARG A 133 7.35 -18.49 -20.51
CA ARG A 133 8.62 -17.74 -20.53
C ARG A 133 8.42 -16.32 -21.04
N ARG A 134 7.79 -16.14 -22.20
CA ARG A 134 7.52 -14.80 -22.77
C ARG A 134 6.64 -13.95 -21.85
N PHE A 135 5.67 -14.57 -21.15
CA PHE A 135 4.88 -13.86 -20.16
C PHE A 135 5.73 -13.40 -18.99
N ALA A 136 6.54 -14.29 -18.41
CA ALA A 136 7.44 -13.95 -17.30
C ALA A 136 8.43 -12.82 -17.66
N GLU A 137 8.98 -12.83 -18.88
CA GLU A 137 9.81 -11.73 -19.39
C GLU A 137 9.05 -10.39 -19.40
N ARG A 138 7.80 -10.38 -19.92
CA ARG A 138 6.96 -9.17 -19.95
C ARG A 138 6.58 -8.67 -18.56
N GLN A 139 6.44 -9.58 -17.59
CA GLN A 139 6.16 -9.21 -16.20
C GLN A 139 7.40 -8.70 -15.46
N GLY A 140 8.60 -8.87 -16.01
CA GLY A 140 9.86 -8.42 -15.40
C GLY A 140 10.48 -9.43 -14.42
N PHE A 141 10.22 -10.73 -14.60
CA PHE A 141 10.87 -11.79 -13.84
C PHE A 141 12.40 -11.80 -14.10
N PRO A 142 13.27 -12.02 -13.09
CA PRO A 142 12.97 -12.42 -11.72
C PRO A 142 12.75 -11.27 -10.73
N ALA A 143 12.92 -10.01 -11.15
CA ALA A 143 12.74 -8.87 -10.25
C ALA A 143 11.30 -8.77 -9.73
N GLN A 144 10.33 -8.99 -10.62
CA GLN A 144 8.94 -9.28 -10.27
C GLN A 144 8.79 -10.79 -10.11
N GLY A 145 8.49 -11.25 -8.90
CA GLY A 145 8.22 -12.66 -8.64
C GLY A 145 6.91 -13.12 -9.28
N LEU A 146 6.83 -14.42 -9.52
CA LEU A 146 5.66 -15.11 -10.03
C LEU A 146 5.22 -16.21 -9.08
N VAL A 147 3.93 -16.49 -9.12
CA VAL A 147 3.28 -17.61 -8.45
C VAL A 147 2.74 -18.55 -9.53
N LEU A 148 2.84 -19.85 -9.28
CA LEU A 148 2.31 -20.90 -10.15
C LEU A 148 1.24 -21.71 -9.43
N ARG A 149 0.20 -22.10 -10.15
CA ARG A 149 -0.83 -23.06 -9.74
C ARG A 149 -1.06 -24.10 -10.83
N PRO A 150 -1.26 -25.39 -10.50
CA PRO A 150 -1.79 -26.36 -11.44
C PRO A 150 -3.21 -25.98 -11.88
N GLN A 151 -3.63 -26.39 -13.08
CA GLN A 151 -5.00 -26.28 -13.61
C GLN A 151 -5.46 -24.83 -13.85
N ASP A 152 -5.81 -24.10 -12.79
CA ASP A 152 -6.46 -22.80 -12.87
C ASP A 152 -6.11 -21.87 -11.69
N GLN A 153 -6.73 -20.69 -11.69
CA GLN A 153 -6.50 -19.64 -10.71
C GLN A 153 -6.95 -19.98 -9.29
N ASP A 154 -7.83 -20.97 -9.12
CA ASP A 154 -8.51 -21.32 -7.87
C ASP A 154 -7.94 -22.60 -7.24
N ASP A 155 -7.00 -23.27 -7.92
CA ASP A 155 -6.30 -24.44 -7.37
C ASP A 155 -5.56 -24.09 -6.07
N PRO A 156 -5.79 -24.82 -4.97
CA PRO A 156 -5.18 -24.52 -3.68
C PRO A 156 -3.68 -24.79 -3.63
N ARG A 157 -3.14 -25.58 -4.56
CA ARG A 157 -1.72 -25.91 -4.65
C ARG A 157 -0.99 -24.75 -5.29
N ILE A 158 -0.17 -24.08 -4.49
CA ILE A 158 0.55 -22.88 -4.90
C ILE A 158 2.06 -23.09 -4.80
N LEU A 159 2.78 -22.73 -5.85
CA LEU A 159 4.24 -22.67 -5.84
C LEU A 159 4.68 -21.21 -5.85
N LYS A 160 5.53 -20.85 -4.89
CA LYS A 160 6.01 -19.51 -4.61
C LYS A 160 7.53 -19.51 -4.49
N ASP A 161 8.11 -18.32 -4.30
CA ASP A 161 9.51 -18.15 -3.94
C ASP A 161 10.44 -18.80 -4.98
N LEU A 162 10.21 -18.46 -6.25
CA LEU A 162 10.97 -18.89 -7.43
C LEU A 162 12.05 -17.83 -7.72
N PRO A 163 13.32 -18.04 -7.28
CA PRO A 163 14.34 -16.98 -7.33
C PRO A 163 14.90 -16.72 -8.74
N ASP A 164 14.79 -17.68 -9.65
CA ASP A 164 15.46 -17.64 -10.96
C ASP A 164 14.72 -18.42 -12.05
N TRP A 165 15.21 -18.33 -13.29
CA TRP A 165 14.62 -18.97 -14.47
C TRP A 165 14.58 -20.49 -14.38
N ALA A 166 15.61 -21.11 -13.79
CA ALA A 166 15.67 -22.56 -13.63
C ALA A 166 14.58 -23.05 -12.67
N SER A 167 14.39 -22.34 -11.56
CA SER A 167 13.33 -22.62 -10.59
C SER A 167 11.94 -22.43 -11.19
N LEU A 168 11.74 -21.42 -12.04
CA LEU A 168 10.48 -21.17 -12.74
C LEU A 168 10.15 -22.30 -13.72
N GLU A 169 11.13 -22.75 -14.51
CA GLU A 169 10.97 -23.86 -15.47
C GLU A 169 10.64 -25.18 -14.77
N ALA A 170 11.41 -25.52 -13.73
CA ALA A 170 11.15 -26.70 -12.92
C ALA A 170 9.78 -26.63 -12.23
N GLY A 171 9.42 -25.46 -11.71
CA GLY A 171 8.12 -25.20 -11.10
C GLY A 171 6.95 -25.36 -12.07
N PHE A 172 7.11 -24.85 -13.29
CA PHE A 172 6.13 -25.00 -14.37
C PHE A 172 5.93 -26.47 -14.75
N ALA A 173 7.02 -27.21 -14.97
CA ALA A 173 6.96 -28.62 -15.29
C ALA A 173 6.26 -29.43 -14.18
N ARG A 174 6.53 -29.11 -12.92
CA ARG A 174 5.87 -29.71 -11.75
C ARG A 174 4.37 -29.39 -11.71
N CYS A 175 3.98 -28.13 -11.89
CA CYS A 175 2.56 -27.75 -11.89
C CYS A 175 1.81 -28.43 -13.03
N ARG A 176 2.41 -28.49 -14.22
CA ARG A 176 1.85 -29.17 -15.39
C ARG A 176 1.60 -30.65 -15.14
N ALA A 177 2.56 -31.34 -14.50
CA ALA A 177 2.42 -32.76 -14.16
C ALA A 177 1.34 -33.02 -13.11
N LEU A 178 1.02 -32.04 -12.25
CA LEU A 178 -0.03 -32.13 -11.23
C LEU A 178 -1.43 -31.76 -11.74
N ALA A 179 -1.52 -31.13 -12.91
CA ALA A 179 -2.75 -30.65 -13.51
C ALA A 179 -3.40 -31.73 -14.36
N ALA A 180 -4.70 -32.00 -14.15
CA ALA A 180 -5.41 -33.03 -14.91
C ALA A 180 -5.56 -32.68 -16.41
N ASP A 181 -5.54 -31.40 -16.75
CA ASP A 181 -5.66 -30.84 -18.10
C ASP A 181 -4.31 -30.37 -18.66
N GLY A 182 -3.21 -30.56 -17.91
CA GLY A 182 -1.88 -30.07 -18.25
C GLY A 182 -1.75 -28.55 -18.27
N GLN A 183 -2.75 -27.79 -17.81
CA GLN A 183 -2.66 -26.33 -17.73
C GLN A 183 -1.91 -25.89 -16.48
N VAL A 184 -1.21 -24.76 -16.60
CA VAL A 184 -0.58 -24.08 -15.48
C VAL A 184 -1.07 -22.64 -15.49
N PHE A 185 -1.52 -22.17 -14.33
CA PHE A 185 -1.85 -20.78 -14.12
C PHE A 185 -0.66 -20.07 -13.49
N LEU A 186 -0.22 -18.98 -14.12
CA LEU A 186 0.85 -18.10 -13.68
C LEU A 186 0.25 -16.74 -13.34
N GLU A 187 0.65 -16.16 -12.22
CA GLU A 187 0.27 -14.79 -11.85
C GLU A 187 1.43 -14.05 -11.20
N ASN A 188 1.38 -12.71 -11.27
CA ASN A 188 2.32 -11.89 -10.52
C ASN A 188 2.23 -12.17 -9.03
N ASP A 189 3.38 -12.34 -8.39
CA ASP A 189 3.42 -12.37 -6.93
C ASP A 189 3.19 -10.96 -6.38
N LEU A 190 2.06 -10.77 -5.72
CA LEU A 190 1.65 -9.51 -5.12
C LEU A 190 2.20 -9.30 -3.69
N ARG A 191 2.96 -10.27 -3.15
CA ARG A 191 3.68 -10.12 -1.88
C ARG A 191 4.75 -9.04 -2.02
N ALA A 192 4.89 -8.18 -1.01
CA ALA A 192 5.78 -7.01 -1.07
C ALA A 192 7.24 -7.39 -1.35
N CYS A 193 7.73 -8.51 -0.81
CA CYS A 193 9.09 -9.00 -1.05
C CYS A 193 9.35 -9.44 -2.49
N ALA A 194 8.31 -9.77 -3.25
CA ALA A 194 8.39 -10.24 -4.64
C ALA A 194 7.89 -9.18 -5.65
N ASN A 195 7.55 -7.97 -5.18
CA ASN A 195 6.95 -6.93 -6.01
C ASN A 195 7.65 -5.57 -5.78
N PRO A 196 8.64 -5.22 -6.62
CA PRO A 196 9.40 -3.97 -6.48
C PRO A 196 8.53 -2.71 -6.53
N GLN A 197 7.51 -2.68 -7.39
CA GLN A 197 6.61 -1.53 -7.52
C GLN A 197 5.80 -1.32 -6.25
N ARG A 198 5.30 -2.41 -5.67
CA ARG A 198 4.60 -2.39 -4.38
C ARG A 198 5.53 -1.94 -3.26
N MET A 199 6.78 -2.43 -3.23
CA MET A 199 7.77 -2.01 -2.23
C MET A 199 8.05 -0.50 -2.32
N ALA A 200 8.20 0.04 -3.53
CA ALA A 200 8.32 1.49 -3.74
C ALA A 200 7.09 2.26 -3.25
N ARG A 201 5.88 1.71 -3.43
CA ARG A 201 4.63 2.31 -2.94
C ARG A 201 4.52 2.29 -1.42
N ILE A 202 5.01 1.25 -0.75
CA ILE A 202 5.13 1.23 0.71
C ILE A 202 6.02 2.38 1.20
N GLY A 203 7.16 2.62 0.53
CA GLY A 203 8.01 3.79 0.82
C GLY A 203 7.30 5.13 0.62
N GLN A 204 6.47 5.25 -0.43
CA GLN A 204 5.62 6.44 -0.62
C GLN A 204 4.61 6.63 0.53
N ALA A 205 3.99 5.56 1.01
CA ALA A 205 3.08 5.61 2.15
C ALA A 205 3.81 6.01 3.45
N ALA A 206 5.06 5.57 3.62
CA ALA A 206 5.92 5.99 4.73
C ALA A 206 6.27 7.49 4.65
N ARG A 207 6.55 8.02 3.46
CA ARG A 207 6.74 9.48 3.27
C ARG A 207 5.49 10.28 3.59
N ASP A 208 4.32 9.84 3.13
CA ASP A 208 3.05 10.49 3.46
C ASP A 208 2.80 10.46 4.98
N LEU A 209 3.04 9.34 5.65
CA LEU A 209 2.97 9.24 7.11
C LEU A 209 3.91 10.23 7.80
N ALA A 210 5.16 10.33 7.36
CA ALA A 210 6.14 11.24 7.94
C ALA A 210 5.69 12.71 7.84
N GLN A 211 5.18 13.14 6.68
CA GLN A 211 4.67 14.49 6.48
C GLN A 211 3.47 14.79 7.39
N ARG A 212 2.56 13.82 7.56
CA ARG A 212 1.44 13.94 8.49
C ARG A 212 1.90 14.13 9.93
N LEU A 213 2.92 13.38 10.35
CA LEU A 213 3.48 13.45 11.70
C LEU A 213 4.25 14.75 11.97
N LEU A 214 4.81 15.39 10.93
CA LEU A 214 5.38 16.73 11.08
C LEU A 214 4.32 17.83 11.20
N SER A 215 3.13 17.60 10.65
CA SER A 215 2.05 18.59 10.67
C SER A 215 1.39 18.65 12.05
N ARG A 216 1.60 19.77 12.75
CA ARG A 216 1.10 19.99 14.11
C ARG A 216 -0.24 20.72 14.11
N CYS A 217 -1.11 20.32 15.04
CA CYS A 217 -2.36 21.03 15.28
C CYS A 217 -2.09 22.42 15.87
N PRO A 218 -2.68 23.50 15.34
CA PRO A 218 -2.48 24.84 15.89
C PRO A 218 -3.06 24.99 17.31
N ALA A 219 -4.08 24.20 17.67
CA ALA A 219 -4.75 24.28 18.97
C ALA A 219 -4.04 23.49 20.08
N CYS A 220 -3.62 22.24 19.80
CA CYS A 220 -3.06 21.35 20.83
C CYS A 220 -1.61 20.90 20.56
N GLN A 221 -1.00 21.36 19.46
CA GLN A 221 0.37 21.06 19.02
C GLN A 221 0.66 19.57 18.75
N ALA A 222 -0.34 18.69 18.86
CA ALA A 222 -0.19 17.27 18.56
C ALA A 222 0.13 17.05 17.06
N PRO A 223 0.98 16.06 16.74
CA PRO A 223 1.27 15.66 15.36
C PRO A 223 0.05 15.00 14.72
N GLY A 224 0.02 14.93 13.38
CA GLY A 224 -1.08 14.31 12.64
C GLY A 224 -2.22 15.26 12.28
N TYR A 225 -2.01 16.59 12.32
CA TYR A 225 -3.00 17.55 11.83
C TYR A 225 -3.00 17.57 10.30
N TRP A 226 -3.98 16.97 9.66
CA TRP A 226 -3.92 16.74 8.22
C TRP A 226 -5.27 16.89 7.53
N ILE A 227 -5.22 16.89 6.19
CA ILE A 227 -6.38 16.91 5.32
C ILE A 227 -7.15 15.59 5.50
N THR A 228 -8.43 15.73 5.86
CA THR A 228 -9.37 14.60 6.01
C THR A 228 -10.43 14.58 4.90
N GLN A 229 -10.68 15.73 4.27
CA GLN A 229 -11.68 15.86 3.22
C GLN A 229 -11.29 16.97 2.25
N ARG A 230 -11.70 16.82 1.00
CA ARG A 230 -11.67 17.88 -0.03
C ARG A 230 -13.11 18.24 -0.38
N GLU A 231 -13.41 19.53 -0.39
CA GLU A 231 -14.79 20.05 -0.49
C GLU A 231 -14.93 21.11 -1.59
N GLY A 232 -16.12 21.14 -2.18
CA GLY A 232 -16.48 22.04 -3.28
C GLY A 232 -15.73 21.75 -4.57
N THR A 233 -16.01 22.54 -5.60
CA THR A 233 -15.33 22.47 -6.89
C THR A 233 -14.93 23.87 -7.35
N LEU A 234 -13.73 24.02 -7.89
CA LEU A 234 -13.35 25.27 -8.53
C LEU A 234 -14.17 25.49 -9.80
N PRO A 235 -14.66 26.71 -10.06
CA PRO A 235 -15.31 27.03 -11.32
C PRO A 235 -14.32 27.00 -12.48
N CYS A 236 -14.75 26.48 -13.63
CA CYS A 236 -13.99 26.51 -14.87
C CYS A 236 -13.79 27.96 -15.34
N ARG A 237 -12.56 28.34 -15.66
CA ARG A 237 -12.21 29.69 -16.10
C ARG A 237 -12.93 30.12 -17.38
N ARG A 238 -13.31 29.16 -18.25
CA ARG A 238 -13.96 29.43 -19.54
C ARG A 238 -15.48 29.51 -19.45
N CYS A 239 -16.12 28.53 -18.79
CA CYS A 239 -17.58 28.40 -18.82
C CYS A 239 -18.25 28.65 -17.45
N GLY A 240 -17.48 28.86 -16.38
CA GLY A 240 -17.99 29.04 -15.01
C GLY A 240 -18.57 27.78 -14.35
N GLY A 241 -18.67 26.67 -15.07
CA GLY A 241 -19.23 25.40 -14.58
C GLY A 241 -18.31 24.68 -13.57
N PRO A 242 -18.81 23.66 -12.87
CA PRO A 242 -18.01 22.88 -11.91
C PRO A 242 -16.88 22.12 -12.62
N SER A 243 -15.77 21.92 -11.91
CA SER A 243 -14.62 21.12 -12.37
C SER A 243 -14.32 19.99 -11.41
N SER A 244 -13.44 19.07 -11.82
CA SER A 244 -12.94 18.00 -10.94
C SER A 244 -11.95 18.47 -9.87
N LEU A 245 -11.55 19.75 -9.87
CA LEU A 245 -10.64 20.29 -8.87
C LEU A 245 -11.41 20.79 -7.65
N TRP A 246 -11.00 20.35 -6.46
CA TRP A 246 -11.57 20.78 -5.19
C TRP A 246 -11.31 22.26 -4.91
N GLN A 247 -12.23 22.92 -4.21
CA GLN A 247 -12.10 24.34 -3.85
C GLN A 247 -11.40 24.53 -2.50
N SER A 248 -11.63 23.61 -1.57
CA SER A 248 -11.16 23.72 -0.19
C SER A 248 -10.79 22.36 0.38
N GLU A 249 -10.02 22.39 1.46
CA GLU A 249 -9.54 21.22 2.18
C GLU A 249 -9.91 21.35 3.65
N ARG A 250 -10.48 20.29 4.20
CA ARG A 250 -10.77 20.20 5.62
C ARG A 250 -9.61 19.56 6.35
N TRP A 251 -8.97 20.35 7.19
CA TRP A 251 -7.90 19.92 8.07
C TRP A 251 -8.48 19.58 9.44
N ARG A 252 -8.07 18.45 10.03
CA ARG A 252 -8.55 18.02 11.37
C ARG A 252 -7.41 17.47 12.20
N CYS A 253 -7.50 17.69 13.51
CA CYS A 253 -6.59 17.09 14.47
C CYS A 253 -7.05 15.66 14.80
N VAL A 254 -6.09 14.74 14.93
CA VAL A 254 -6.34 13.37 15.39
C VAL A 254 -6.52 13.25 16.91
N ARG A 255 -6.20 14.31 17.68
CA ARG A 255 -6.22 14.30 19.16
C ARG A 255 -7.35 15.12 19.77
N CYS A 256 -7.62 16.31 19.23
CA CYS A 256 -8.64 17.21 19.74
C CYS A 256 -9.67 17.52 18.65
N SER A 257 -10.76 18.21 19.02
CA SER A 257 -11.85 18.56 18.09
C SER A 257 -11.52 19.68 17.10
N HIS A 258 -10.28 20.19 17.08
CA HIS A 258 -9.91 21.29 16.19
C HIS A 258 -9.98 20.86 14.72
N ALA A 259 -10.70 21.66 13.93
CA ALA A 259 -10.88 21.47 12.51
C ALA A 259 -10.96 22.83 11.82
N GLU A 260 -10.41 22.91 10.61
CA GLU A 260 -10.38 24.13 9.82
C GLU A 260 -10.71 23.80 8.36
N LEU A 261 -11.50 24.65 7.71
CA LEU A 261 -11.69 24.59 6.26
C LEU A 261 -10.76 25.62 5.61
N ARG A 262 -9.82 25.15 4.79
CA ARG A 262 -8.85 26.00 4.10
C ARG A 262 -9.16 26.03 2.61
N SER A 263 -9.47 27.21 2.09
CA SER A 263 -9.57 27.41 0.65
C SER A 263 -8.21 27.25 0.00
N ARG A 264 -8.20 26.73 -1.24
CA ARG A 264 -6.97 26.67 -2.03
C ARG A 264 -6.37 28.06 -2.21
N ALA A 265 -5.12 28.21 -1.81
CA ALA A 265 -4.36 29.44 -2.01
C ALA A 265 -3.68 29.49 -3.39
N ASP A 266 -3.43 28.32 -4.00
CA ASP A 266 -2.67 28.21 -5.25
C ASP A 266 -3.47 28.63 -6.49
N ARG A 267 -4.80 28.50 -6.47
CA ARG A 267 -5.67 28.88 -7.60
C ARG A 267 -7.12 29.12 -7.20
N ARG A 268 -7.80 29.98 -7.95
CA ARG A 268 -9.24 30.31 -7.77
C ARG A 268 -10.14 29.73 -8.87
N TRP A 269 -9.57 29.30 -9.98
CA TRP A 269 -10.28 28.78 -11.15
C TRP A 269 -9.63 27.48 -11.61
N ALA A 270 -10.40 26.60 -12.25
CA ALA A 270 -9.90 25.44 -12.94
C ALA A 270 -9.70 25.73 -14.43
N GLU A 271 -8.64 25.17 -15.01
CA GLU A 271 -8.42 25.21 -16.45
C GLU A 271 -9.45 24.31 -17.18
N PRO A 272 -9.80 24.61 -18.44
CA PRO A 272 -10.82 23.87 -19.20
C PRO A 272 -10.61 22.35 -19.27
N GLN A 273 -9.36 21.86 -19.20
CA GLN A 273 -9.02 20.44 -19.19
C GLN A 273 -9.59 19.65 -18.00
N HIS A 274 -9.97 20.33 -16.92
CA HIS A 274 -10.57 19.73 -15.72
C HIS A 274 -12.10 19.90 -15.67
N CYS A 275 -12.71 20.41 -16.74
CA CYS A 275 -14.14 20.68 -16.82
C CYS A 275 -14.77 19.76 -17.85
N GLU A 276 -15.65 18.85 -17.42
CA GLU A 276 -16.36 17.91 -18.31
C GLU A 276 -17.16 18.61 -19.42
N ARG A 277 -17.62 19.85 -19.21
CA ARG A 277 -18.32 20.62 -20.25
C ARG A 277 -17.37 21.17 -21.31
N CYS A 278 -16.16 21.56 -20.94
CA CYS A 278 -15.18 22.13 -21.88
C CYS A 278 -14.24 21.10 -22.48
N ASN A 279 -14.05 19.98 -21.78
CA ASN A 279 -13.22 18.84 -22.13
C ASN A 279 -13.94 17.57 -21.64
N PRO A 280 -14.96 17.10 -22.38
CA PRO A 280 -15.67 15.87 -22.08
C PRO A 280 -14.79 14.63 -22.21
#